data_AF-A0A077XVI0-F1
#
_entry.id   AF-A0A077XVI0-F1
#
_cell.length_a   1.000
_cell.length_b   1.000
_cell.length_c   1.000
_cell.angle_alpha   90.00
_cell.angle_beta   90.00
_cell.angle_gamma   90.00
#
_symmetry.space_group_name_H-M   'P 1'
#
loop_
_entity.id
_entity.type
_entity.pdbx_description
1 polymer ?
#
loop_
_entity_poly.entity_id
_entity_poly.type
_entity_poly.pdbx_seq_one_letter_code
_entity_poly.pdbx_strand_id
1 'polypeptide(L)'
;MAEQIKIQSQFYIARNFSECYSCSANIPVIAIAAENFTVFDGSKNNFINNDLTFFYMATSIGDEISNVIKSNFDYYKPFFSNTVKKEYWANHCLYCGQGQGDFYLHSEPGGAFFPTEISEFKSIELIQIQLKSDVLVDAEYSMGKYSEPILKFARIIPLNII
;
A
#
# COMPACT_ATOMS: atom_id res chain seq x y z
N MET A 1 2.82 14.53 -5.29
CA MET A 1 1.44 14.99 -5.05
C MET A 1 0.55 13.80 -5.34
N ALA A 2 -0.51 13.59 -4.57
CA ALA A 2 -1.44 12.50 -4.82
C ALA A 2 -2.08 12.66 -6.21
N GLU A 3 -2.07 11.58 -6.98
CA GLU A 3 -2.68 11.48 -8.29
C GLU A 3 -3.97 10.67 -8.17
N GLN A 4 -4.93 10.92 -9.07
CA GLN A 4 -6.11 10.07 -9.15
C GLN A 4 -5.76 8.80 -9.93
N ILE A 5 -5.94 7.65 -9.29
CA ILE A 5 -5.58 6.33 -9.78
C ILE A 5 -6.85 5.49 -9.88
N LYS A 6 -7.10 4.90 -11.05
CA LYS A 6 -8.14 3.90 -11.26
C LYS A 6 -7.53 2.50 -11.28
N ILE A 7 -7.84 1.72 -10.25
CA ILE A 7 -7.46 0.32 -10.16
C ILE A 7 -8.51 -0.53 -10.87
N GLN A 8 -8.07 -1.44 -11.74
CA GLN A 8 -8.97 -2.22 -12.59
C GLN A 8 -9.01 -3.67 -12.13
N SER A 9 -10.22 -4.20 -11.92
CA SER A 9 -10.51 -5.62 -11.63
C SER A 9 -9.93 -6.17 -10.31
N GLN A 10 -8.68 -5.91 -9.96
CA GLN A 10 -7.99 -6.56 -8.86
C GLN A 10 -7.03 -5.60 -8.18
N PHE A 11 -6.88 -5.76 -6.87
CA PHE A 11 -5.81 -5.12 -6.11
C PHE A 11 -5.23 -6.11 -5.10
N TYR A 12 -4.16 -5.69 -4.45
CA TYR A 12 -3.56 -6.41 -3.34
C TYR A 12 -3.50 -5.54 -2.10
N ILE A 13 -3.63 -6.17 -0.95
CA ILE A 13 -3.06 -5.65 0.30
C ILE A 13 -1.70 -6.32 0.47
N ALA A 14 -0.63 -5.54 0.31
CA ALA A 14 0.72 -6.00 0.62
C ALA A 14 0.93 -5.91 2.13
N ARG A 15 1.10 -7.05 2.80
CA ARG A 15 1.39 -7.14 4.24
C ARG A 15 2.87 -7.44 4.46
N ASN A 16 3.46 -6.76 5.43
CA ASN A 16 4.81 -7.00 5.91
C ASN A 16 4.90 -6.62 7.40
N PHE A 17 6.10 -6.61 7.97
CA PHE A 17 6.37 -6.16 9.34
C PHE A 17 7.40 -5.03 9.36
N SER A 18 7.27 -4.14 10.34
CA SER A 18 8.21 -3.04 10.57
C SER A 18 8.32 -2.73 12.05
N GLU A 19 9.47 -2.19 12.48
CA GLU A 19 9.65 -1.70 13.84
C GLU A 19 8.92 -0.36 14.02
N CYS A 20 8.08 -0.25 15.05
CA CYS A 20 7.43 1.00 15.39
C CYS A 20 8.44 2.05 15.85
N TYR A 21 8.49 3.21 15.18
CA TYR A 21 9.47 4.26 15.53
C TYR A 21 9.32 4.83 16.96
N SER A 22 8.15 4.66 17.58
CA SER A 22 7.85 5.24 18.90
C SER A 22 8.08 4.28 20.06
N CYS A 23 7.84 2.97 19.88
CA CYS A 23 7.94 2.00 20.97
C CYS A 23 8.79 0.76 20.63
N SER A 24 9.38 0.71 19.44
CA SER A 24 10.21 -0.39 18.94
C SER A 24 9.53 -1.76 18.88
N ALA A 25 8.21 -1.84 19.04
CA ALA A 25 7.49 -3.07 18.82
C ALA A 25 7.48 -3.41 17.32
N ASN A 26 7.77 -4.68 16.98
CA ASN A 26 7.58 -5.17 15.63
C ASN A 26 6.08 -5.33 15.35
N ILE A 27 5.57 -4.61 14.35
CA ILE A 27 4.14 -4.50 14.04
C ILE A 27 3.86 -4.91 12.60
N PRO A 28 2.68 -5.50 12.33
CA PRO A 28 2.23 -5.66 10.96
C PRO A 28 1.96 -4.28 10.35
N VAL A 29 2.37 -4.11 9.11
CA VAL A 29 2.09 -2.93 8.28
C VAL A 29 1.54 -3.39 6.95
N ILE A 30 0.69 -2.57 6.34
CA ILE A 30 0.12 -2.82 5.02
C ILE A 30 0.32 -1.65 4.06
N ALA A 31 0.33 -1.96 2.77
CA ALA A 31 0.18 -1.01 1.68
C ALA A 31 -0.87 -1.51 0.69
N ILE A 32 -1.57 -0.56 0.06
CA ILE A 32 -2.43 -0.87 -1.09
C ILE A 32 -1.50 -1.04 -2.30
N ALA A 33 -1.73 -2.09 -3.08
CA ALA A 33 -0.96 -2.36 -4.29
C ALA A 33 -1.86 -2.76 -5.43
N ALA A 34 -1.44 -2.51 -6.66
CA ALA A 34 -2.16 -3.00 -7.83
C ALA A 34 -1.20 -3.24 -9.00
N GLU A 35 -1.60 -4.18 -9.85
CA GLU A 35 -1.21 -4.26 -11.25
C GLU A 35 -2.36 -3.66 -12.08
N ASN A 36 -2.10 -3.29 -13.35
CA ASN A 36 -3.12 -2.85 -14.32
C ASN A 36 -4.00 -1.70 -13.79
N PHE A 37 -3.39 -0.53 -13.60
CA PHE A 37 -4.08 0.69 -13.18
C PHE A 37 -3.83 1.86 -14.13
N THR A 38 -4.73 2.83 -14.09
CA THR A 38 -4.66 4.05 -14.89
C THR A 38 -4.44 5.24 -13.96
N VAL A 39 -3.46 6.09 -14.25
CA VAL A 39 -3.21 7.35 -13.54
C VAL A 39 -3.76 8.50 -14.40
N PHE A 40 -4.55 9.36 -13.77
CA PHE A 40 -5.05 10.60 -14.36
C PHE A 40 -4.23 11.78 -13.85
N ASP A 41 -3.31 12.27 -14.68
CA ASP A 41 -2.39 13.39 -14.35
C ASP A 41 -2.96 14.77 -14.75
N GLY A 42 -4.25 14.83 -15.10
CA GLY A 42 -4.92 16.04 -15.60
C GLY A 42 -4.53 16.43 -17.04
N SER A 43 -3.68 15.66 -17.72
CA SER A 43 -3.38 15.82 -19.14
C SER A 43 -4.42 15.14 -20.03
N LYS A 44 -4.29 15.27 -21.36
CA LYS A 44 -5.16 14.56 -22.32
C LYS A 44 -4.89 13.06 -22.39
N ASN A 45 -3.75 12.59 -21.88
CA ASN A 45 -3.31 11.21 -22.00
C ASN A 45 -3.16 10.60 -20.62
N ASN A 46 -3.94 9.55 -20.35
CA ASN A 46 -3.79 8.80 -19.11
C ASN A 46 -2.56 7.90 -19.19
N PHE A 47 -1.87 7.73 -18.08
CA PHE A 47 -0.76 6.78 -17.96
C PHE A 47 -1.32 5.42 -17.52
N ILE A 48 -1.01 4.36 -18.28
CA ILE A 48 -1.40 2.99 -17.92
C ILE A 48 -0.16 2.28 -17.39
N ASN A 49 -0.29 1.69 -16.20
CA ASN A 49 0.75 0.88 -15.59
C ASN A 49 0.26 -0.56 -15.41
N ASN A 50 1.08 -1.52 -15.85
CA ASN A 50 0.82 -2.94 -15.67
C ASN A 50 1.73 -3.58 -14.62
N ASP A 51 2.76 -2.87 -14.15
CA ASP A 51 3.65 -3.33 -13.10
C ASP A 51 2.97 -3.28 -11.73
N LEU A 52 3.31 -4.24 -10.87
CA LEU A 52 2.91 -4.20 -9.47
C LEU A 52 3.54 -2.96 -8.81
N THR A 53 2.67 -2.09 -8.32
CA THR A 53 3.07 -0.86 -7.64
C THR A 53 2.39 -0.74 -6.28
N PHE A 54 3.18 -0.33 -5.28
CA PHE A 54 2.67 0.07 -3.97
C PHE A 54 2.26 1.54 -3.99
N PHE A 55 1.07 1.82 -3.47
CA PHE A 55 0.55 3.16 -3.25
C PHE A 55 0.84 3.60 -1.84
N TYR A 56 1.19 4.88 -1.71
CA TYR A 56 1.48 5.55 -0.44
C TYR A 56 0.85 6.93 -0.43
N MET A 57 0.77 7.55 0.74
CA MET A 57 0.17 8.87 0.95
C MET A 57 -1.27 8.95 0.40
N ALA A 58 -2.01 7.84 0.55
CA ALA A 58 -3.37 7.73 0.04
C ALA A 58 -4.31 8.65 0.83
N THR A 59 -4.86 9.68 0.18
CA THR A 59 -5.79 10.64 0.80
C THR A 59 -7.24 10.22 0.65
N SER A 60 -7.54 9.41 -0.37
CA SER A 60 -8.87 8.85 -0.62
C SER A 60 -8.73 7.43 -1.14
N ILE A 61 -9.56 6.52 -0.64
CA ILE A 61 -9.66 5.15 -1.14
C ILE A 61 -11.15 4.83 -1.34
N GLY A 62 -11.50 4.18 -2.44
CA GLY A 62 -12.89 3.84 -2.70
C GLY A 62 -13.48 2.85 -1.70
N ASP A 63 -14.80 2.82 -1.63
CA ASP A 63 -15.55 2.11 -0.58
C ASP A 63 -15.21 0.62 -0.49
N GLU A 64 -15.05 -0.05 -1.63
CA GLU A 64 -14.73 -1.48 -1.68
C GLU A 64 -13.40 -1.79 -0.98
N ILE A 65 -12.35 -1.01 -1.26
CA ILE A 65 -11.04 -1.13 -0.60
C ILE A 65 -11.19 -0.76 0.89
N SER A 66 -11.89 0.33 1.20
CA SER A 66 -12.07 0.80 2.58
C SER A 66 -12.79 -0.23 3.45
N ASN A 67 -13.75 -0.98 2.89
CA ASN A 67 -14.51 -2.01 3.60
C ASN A 67 -13.64 -3.23 3.89
N VAL A 68 -12.79 -3.64 2.95
CA VAL A 68 -11.80 -4.72 3.16
C VAL A 68 -10.84 -4.34 4.28
N ILE A 69 -10.32 -3.10 4.26
CA ILE A 69 -9.41 -2.58 5.26
C ILE A 69 -10.07 -2.52 6.64
N LYS A 70 -11.25 -1.90 6.76
CA LYS A 70 -11.96 -1.80 8.05
C LYS A 70 -12.29 -3.16 8.66
N SER A 71 -12.52 -4.19 7.85
CA SER A 71 -12.91 -5.52 8.33
C SER A 71 -11.72 -6.39 8.75
N ASN A 72 -10.52 -6.16 8.21
CA ASN A 72 -9.38 -7.07 8.36
C ASN A 72 -8.08 -6.39 8.84
N PHE A 73 -7.96 -5.08 8.65
CA PHE A 73 -6.73 -4.29 8.86
C PHE A 73 -7.07 -2.93 9.50
N ASP A 74 -7.82 -2.94 10.61
CA ASP A 74 -8.31 -1.75 11.31
C ASP A 74 -7.21 -0.81 11.84
N TYR A 75 -5.97 -1.28 11.85
CA TYR A 75 -4.76 -0.50 12.13
C TYR A 75 -4.31 0.40 10.97
N TYR A 76 -4.81 0.20 9.75
CA TYR A 76 -4.59 1.10 8.62
C TYR A 76 -5.78 2.04 8.46
N LYS A 77 -5.63 3.29 8.87
CA LYS A 77 -6.73 4.26 9.01
C LYS A 77 -6.25 5.70 8.83
N PRO A 78 -7.15 6.68 8.62
CA PRO A 78 -6.76 8.08 8.47
C PRO A 78 -5.91 8.60 9.64
N PHE A 79 -4.86 9.34 9.31
CA PHE A 79 -3.90 9.92 10.24
C PHE A 79 -3.44 11.29 9.73
N PHE A 80 -3.47 12.30 10.60
CA PHE A 80 -2.89 13.60 10.29
C PHE A 80 -1.39 13.62 10.62
N SER A 81 -0.54 13.76 9.61
CA SER A 81 0.90 13.90 9.81
C SER A 81 1.31 15.35 10.01
N ASN A 82 1.95 15.61 11.15
CA ASN A 82 2.53 16.91 11.45
C ASN A 82 3.71 17.30 10.56
N THR A 83 4.41 16.32 9.97
CA THR A 83 5.59 16.54 9.13
C THR A 83 5.19 17.03 7.74
N VAL A 84 4.21 16.38 7.11
CA VAL A 84 3.73 16.72 5.76
C VAL A 84 2.48 17.60 5.76
N LYS A 85 1.92 17.90 6.95
CA LYS A 85 0.73 18.75 7.17
C LYS A 85 -0.50 18.31 6.36
N LYS A 86 -0.71 17.01 6.28
CA LYS A 86 -1.80 16.37 5.53
C LYS A 86 -2.36 15.17 6.28
N GLU A 87 -3.64 14.91 6.06
CA GLU A 87 -4.28 13.66 6.43
C GLU A 87 -4.18 12.65 5.28
N TYR A 88 -3.85 11.41 5.61
CA TYR A 88 -3.82 10.27 4.68
C TYR A 88 -4.01 8.97 5.45
N TRP A 89 -4.29 7.87 4.74
CA TRP A 89 -4.39 6.54 5.32
C TRP A 89 -3.01 6.02 5.70
N ALA A 90 -2.81 5.72 6.98
CA ALA A 90 -1.52 5.30 7.50
C ALA A 90 -1.66 4.08 8.42
N ASN A 91 -0.57 3.32 8.52
CA ASN A 91 -0.43 2.23 9.49
C ASN A 91 -0.37 2.80 10.92
N HIS A 92 -0.98 2.12 11.89
CA HIS A 92 -0.91 2.47 13.30
C HIS A 92 -0.32 1.30 14.09
N CYS A 93 0.52 1.62 15.07
CA CYS A 93 1.06 0.61 15.95
C CYS A 93 -0.05 -0.01 16.80
N LEU A 94 -0.17 -1.35 16.76
CA LEU A 94 -1.13 -2.11 17.56
C LEU A 94 -0.88 -2.01 19.08
N TYR A 95 0.33 -1.59 19.49
CA TYR A 95 0.73 -1.53 20.89
C TYR A 95 0.63 -0.13 21.49
N CYS A 96 1.12 0.90 20.79
CA CYS A 96 1.13 2.28 21.29
C CYS A 96 0.16 3.23 20.57
N GLY A 97 -0.50 2.76 19.50
CA GLY A 97 -1.44 3.55 18.71
C GLY A 97 -0.81 4.60 17.81
N GLN A 98 0.52 4.77 17.82
CA GLN A 98 1.18 5.80 17.05
C GLN A 98 1.08 5.51 15.53
N GLY A 99 0.66 6.51 14.76
CA GLY A 99 0.65 6.44 13.29
C GLY A 99 2.06 6.37 12.74
N GLN A 100 2.33 5.42 11.85
CA GLN A 100 3.61 5.16 11.18
C GLN A 100 3.59 5.86 9.82
N GLY A 101 4.49 6.82 9.63
CA GLY A 101 4.53 7.60 8.39
C GLY A 101 5.11 6.82 7.22
N ASP A 102 4.57 7.08 6.02
CA ASP A 102 4.91 6.31 4.82
C ASP A 102 6.35 6.47 4.34
N PHE A 103 7.05 7.54 4.74
CA PHE A 103 8.45 7.75 4.36
C PHE A 103 9.34 6.56 4.72
N TYR A 104 9.29 6.10 5.98
CA TYR A 104 10.09 4.97 6.44
C TYR A 104 9.67 3.63 5.82
N LEU A 105 8.42 3.51 5.41
CA LEU A 105 7.89 2.28 4.83
C LEU A 105 8.20 2.17 3.32
N HIS A 106 8.15 3.29 2.60
CA HIS A 106 8.15 3.33 1.13
C HIS A 106 9.35 4.05 0.50
N SER A 107 10.13 4.83 1.25
CA SER A 107 11.18 5.70 0.69
C SER A 107 12.60 5.33 1.10
N GLU A 108 12.79 4.42 2.06
CA GLU A 108 14.10 3.96 2.50
C GLU A 108 14.41 2.56 1.96
N PRO A 109 15.57 2.33 1.31
CA PRO A 109 16.02 0.99 0.93
C PRO A 109 15.98 0.00 2.11
N GLY A 110 15.31 -1.13 1.92
CA GLY A 110 15.08 -2.13 2.97
C GLY A 110 13.84 -1.87 3.83
N GLY A 111 13.13 -0.78 3.58
CA GLY A 111 11.82 -0.52 4.17
C GLY A 111 10.79 -1.58 3.75
N ALA A 112 9.73 -1.72 4.56
CA ALA A 112 8.72 -2.76 4.40
C ALA A 112 8.11 -2.84 2.97
N PHE A 113 8.06 -1.70 2.27
CA PHE A 113 7.55 -1.54 0.91
C PHE A 113 8.58 -0.89 -0.04
N PHE A 114 9.86 -0.95 0.33
CA PHE A 114 10.99 -0.71 -0.57
C PHE A 114 12.01 -1.84 -0.38
N PRO A 115 11.64 -3.08 -0.73
CA PRO A 115 12.56 -4.20 -0.70
C PRO A 115 13.64 -4.04 -1.78
N THR A 116 14.84 -4.49 -1.45
CA THR A 116 16.05 -4.41 -2.28
C THR A 116 16.75 -5.75 -2.45
N GLU A 117 16.45 -6.74 -1.62
CA GLU A 117 17.01 -8.09 -1.69
C GLU A 117 15.95 -9.20 -1.58
N ILE A 118 16.36 -10.44 -1.90
CA ILE A 118 15.46 -11.60 -1.99
C ILE A 118 14.78 -11.93 -0.66
N SER A 119 15.49 -11.80 0.47
CA SER A 119 14.94 -11.96 1.83
C SER A 119 13.75 -11.04 2.05
N GLU A 120 13.87 -9.78 1.63
CA GLU A 120 12.86 -8.74 1.80
C GLU A 120 11.68 -8.95 0.84
N PHE A 121 11.91 -9.42 -0.40
CA PHE A 121 10.79 -9.80 -1.28
C PHE A 121 9.97 -10.95 -0.69
N LYS A 122 10.63 -11.94 -0.06
CA LYS A 122 9.98 -13.11 0.55
C LYS A 122 9.20 -12.80 1.82
N SER A 123 9.50 -11.69 2.50
CA SER A 123 8.74 -11.30 3.71
C SER A 123 7.40 -10.65 3.38
N ILE A 124 7.20 -10.22 2.13
CA ILE A 124 5.95 -9.64 1.68
C ILE A 124 4.93 -10.74 1.40
N GLU A 125 3.72 -10.53 1.91
CA GLU A 125 2.53 -11.28 1.55
C GLU A 125 1.60 -10.39 0.72
N LEU A 126 1.28 -10.83 -0.49
CA LEU A 126 0.31 -10.17 -1.36
C LEU A 126 -1.06 -10.83 -1.20
N ILE A 127 -1.94 -10.13 -0.50
CA ILE A 127 -3.32 -10.57 -0.30
C ILE A 127 -4.13 -10.12 -1.50
N GLN A 128 -4.50 -11.04 -2.37
CA GLN A 128 -5.22 -10.78 -3.61
C GLN A 128 -6.71 -10.61 -3.37
N ILE A 129 -7.28 -9.50 -3.87
CA ILE A 129 -8.70 -9.18 -3.76
C ILE A 129 -9.25 -8.79 -5.13
N GLN A 130 -10.32 -9.47 -5.55
CA GLN A 130 -11.08 -9.12 -6.74
C GLN A 130 -12.06 -7.98 -6.42
N LEU A 131 -12.03 -6.93 -7.22
CA LEU A 131 -12.98 -5.82 -7.18
C LEU A 131 -14.26 -6.18 -7.94
N LYS A 132 -15.40 -5.70 -7.44
CA LYS A 132 -16.69 -5.77 -8.13
C LYS A 132 -16.79 -4.76 -9.27
N SER A 133 -16.05 -3.65 -9.18
CA SER A 133 -15.96 -2.60 -10.19
C SER A 133 -14.63 -1.87 -10.10
N ASP A 134 -14.24 -1.13 -11.14
CA ASP A 134 -13.08 -0.23 -11.06
C ASP A 134 -13.20 0.71 -9.85
N VAL A 135 -12.10 0.90 -9.11
CA VAL A 135 -12.06 1.75 -7.91
C VAL A 135 -11.09 2.92 -8.12
N LEU A 136 -11.51 4.11 -7.70
CA LEU A 136 -10.66 5.28 -7.64
C LEU A 136 -9.94 5.36 -6.28
N VAL A 137 -8.67 5.74 -6.34
CA VAL A 137 -7.80 6.01 -5.20
C VAL A 137 -7.05 7.30 -5.50
N ASP A 138 -6.97 8.21 -4.53
CA ASP A 138 -6.09 9.38 -4.62
C ASP A 138 -4.85 9.08 -3.78
N ALA A 139 -3.71 8.82 -4.42
CA ALA A 139 -2.48 8.42 -3.76
C ALA A 139 -1.22 8.78 -4.57
N GLU A 140 -0.07 8.70 -3.91
CA GLU A 140 1.24 8.67 -4.58
C GLU A 140 1.65 7.22 -4.85
N TYR A 141 2.55 7.03 -5.81
CA TYR A 141 2.94 5.71 -6.27
C TYR A 141 4.42 5.69 -6.70
N SER A 142 5.03 4.51 -6.71
CA SER A 142 6.41 4.32 -7.20
C SER A 142 6.40 3.70 -8.59
N MET A 143 7.50 3.83 -9.34
CA MET A 143 7.61 3.31 -10.72
C MET A 143 7.73 1.77 -10.82
N GLY A 144 7.29 1.00 -9.82
CA GLY A 144 7.20 -0.46 -9.94
C GLY A 144 8.52 -1.20 -10.18
N LYS A 145 9.68 -0.58 -9.87
CA LYS A 145 11.02 -1.11 -10.17
C LYS A 145 11.25 -2.57 -9.71
N TYR A 146 10.56 -2.98 -8.65
CA TYR A 146 10.67 -4.30 -8.04
C TYR A 146 9.45 -5.20 -8.30
N SER A 147 8.61 -4.87 -9.29
CA SER A 147 7.42 -5.63 -9.67
C SER A 147 7.72 -7.12 -9.90
N GLU A 148 8.57 -7.45 -10.88
CA GLU A 148 8.94 -8.84 -11.19
C GLU A 148 9.50 -9.63 -9.99
N PRO A 149 10.51 -9.15 -9.24
CA PRO A 149 11.04 -9.91 -8.12
C PRO A 149 10.03 -10.06 -6.98
N ILE A 150 9.19 -9.05 -6.71
CA ILE A 150 8.12 -9.18 -5.71
C ILE A 150 7.14 -10.26 -6.14
N LEU A 151 6.61 -10.21 -7.36
CA LEU A 151 5.68 -11.22 -7.88
C LEU A 151 6.28 -12.63 -7.91
N LYS A 152 7.60 -12.75 -8.07
CA LYS A 152 8.31 -14.03 -8.08
C LYS A 152 8.51 -14.63 -6.68
N PHE A 153 8.75 -13.81 -5.67
CA PHE A 153 9.24 -14.27 -4.36
C PHE A 153 8.27 -14.03 -3.20
N ALA A 154 7.38 -13.05 -3.30
CA ALA A 154 6.35 -12.79 -2.30
C ALA A 154 5.36 -13.95 -2.27
N ARG A 155 4.76 -14.17 -1.10
CA ARG A 155 3.68 -15.15 -0.96
C ARG A 155 2.36 -14.50 -1.40
N ILE A 156 1.74 -15.04 -2.45
CA ILE A 156 0.43 -14.57 -2.92
C ILE A 156 -0.67 -15.44 -2.29
N ILE A 157 -1.65 -14.83 -1.63
CA ILE A 157 -2.78 -15.52 -1.01
C ILE A 157 -4.11 -14.82 -1.31
N PRO A 158 -5.22 -15.55 -1.54
CA PRO A 158 -6.54 -14.94 -1.64
C PRO A 158 -7.06 -14.47 -0.26
N LEU A 159 -7.91 -13.44 -0.25
CA LEU A 159 -8.48 -12.85 0.98
C LEU A 159 -9.17 -13.87 1.92
N ASN A 160 -9.77 -14.93 1.37
CA ASN A 160 -10.50 -15.94 2.15
C ASN A 160 -9.62 -16.89 2.98
N ILE A 161 -8.30 -16.69 2.98
CA ILE A 161 -7.33 -17.51 3.73
C ILE A 161 -6.73 -16.72 4.93
N ILE A 162 -7.24 -15.51 5.20
CA ILE A 162 -6.80 -14.65 6.32
C ILE A 162 -7.65 -14.86 7.56
#